data_AF-A0A1I8BNM2-F1
#
_entry.id   AF-A0A1I8BNM2-F1
#
_cell.length_a   1.000
_cell.length_b   1.000
_cell.length_c   1.000
_cell.angle_alpha   90.00
_cell.angle_beta   90.00
_cell.angle_gamma   90.00
#
_symmetry.space_group_name_H-M   'P 1'
#
loop_
_entity.id
_entity.type
_entity.pdbx_description
1 polymer ?
#
loop_
_entity_poly.entity_id
_entity_poly.type
_entity_poly.pdbx_seq_one_letter_code
_entity_poly.pdbx_strand_id
1 'polypeptide(L)'
;MNKTFNSSNQNKNQLKLEAEELSNKIKLQAHSSRYFVNPFFDDSKLAAKLVTEEWILEHVKLLAEQISKRKISSEEYKQEGPYVGLSGIAYVLLLLTEANKGLDYTKEINNILEKQSKFSTSNKSKYLTGRFGFYLIKFLANLIDTDYFKRKVNKLVEYLIDENVDNEILNGRAGFLAGFLMLR
;
A
#
# COMPACT_ATOMS: atom_id res chain seq x y z
N MET A 1 -40.96 28.98 1.31
CA MET A 1 -39.52 28.73 1.52
C MET A 1 -39.18 27.38 0.91
N ASN A 2 -38.65 27.32 -0.33
CA ASN A 2 -38.26 26.08 -1.03
C ASN A 2 -37.23 26.40 -2.14
N LYS A 3 -36.13 27.11 -1.82
CA LYS A 3 -35.09 27.46 -2.81
C LYS A 3 -33.70 26.89 -2.52
N THR A 4 -33.50 26.24 -1.38
CA THR A 4 -32.16 25.79 -0.93
C THR A 4 -31.80 24.35 -1.33
N PHE A 5 -32.77 23.53 -1.75
CA PHE A 5 -32.52 22.12 -2.12
C PHE A 5 -32.11 21.89 -3.58
N ASN A 6 -32.33 22.86 -4.49
CA ASN A 6 -32.03 22.70 -5.92
C ASN A 6 -30.61 23.14 -6.32
N SER A 7 -29.97 24.03 -5.57
CA SER A 7 -28.63 24.55 -5.93
C SER A 7 -27.51 23.56 -5.65
N SER A 8 -27.63 22.69 -4.64
CA SER A 8 -26.58 21.72 -4.29
C SER A 8 -26.47 20.58 -5.31
N ASN A 9 -27.60 20.11 -5.86
CA ASN A 9 -27.63 19.08 -6.90
C ASN A 9 -27.20 19.62 -8.27
N GLN A 10 -27.53 20.87 -8.60
CA GLN A 10 -27.04 21.51 -9.82
C GLN A 10 -25.51 21.69 -9.81
N ASN A 11 -24.95 22.10 -8.66
CA ASN A 11 -23.51 22.29 -8.52
C ASN A 11 -22.73 20.95 -8.59
N LYS A 12 -23.28 19.87 -8.01
CA LYS A 12 -22.70 18.52 -8.13
C LYS A 12 -22.72 17.99 -9.56
N ASN A 13 -23.81 18.18 -10.30
CA ASN A 13 -23.90 17.76 -11.69
C ASN A 13 -22.96 18.56 -12.60
N GLN A 14 -22.78 19.84 -12.33
CA GLN A 14 -21.85 20.70 -13.09
C GLN A 14 -20.39 20.31 -12.84
N LEU A 15 -20.00 20.07 -11.59
CA LEU A 15 -18.67 19.56 -11.25
C LEU A 15 -18.38 18.19 -11.87
N LYS A 16 -19.41 17.33 -11.99
CA LYS A 16 -19.28 16.01 -12.63
C LYS A 16 -19.05 16.13 -14.14
N LEU A 17 -19.78 17.02 -14.82
CA LEU A 17 -19.57 17.34 -16.24
C LEU A 17 -18.19 17.95 -16.48
N GLU A 18 -17.75 18.89 -15.63
CA GLU A 18 -16.41 19.47 -15.70
C GLU A 18 -15.32 18.42 -15.46
N ALA A 19 -15.55 17.46 -14.55
CA ALA A 19 -14.64 16.35 -14.31
C ALA A 19 -14.54 15.41 -15.51
N GLU A 20 -15.67 15.06 -16.15
CA GLU A 20 -15.70 14.25 -17.36
C GLU A 20 -15.03 14.96 -18.54
N GLU A 21 -15.25 16.25 -18.72
CA GLU A 21 -14.54 17.05 -19.72
C GLU A 21 -13.04 17.17 -19.45
N LEU A 22 -12.62 17.39 -18.19
CA LEU A 22 -11.20 17.47 -17.85
C LEU A 22 -10.53 16.10 -18.02
N SER A 23 -11.20 15.02 -17.62
CA SER A 23 -10.76 13.64 -17.82
C SER A 23 -10.51 13.33 -19.30
N ASN A 24 -11.44 13.75 -20.18
CA ASN A 24 -11.28 13.62 -21.62
C ASN A 24 -10.18 14.51 -22.23
N LYS A 25 -9.75 15.57 -21.51
CA LYS A 25 -8.68 16.49 -21.91
C LYS A 25 -7.30 16.08 -21.38
N ILE A 26 -7.20 15.22 -20.37
CA ILE A 26 -5.91 14.73 -19.86
C ILE A 26 -5.30 13.76 -20.87
N LYS A 27 -4.48 14.31 -21.77
CA LYS A 27 -3.60 13.54 -22.64
C LYS A 27 -2.22 13.48 -22.00
N LEU A 28 -1.82 12.30 -21.56
CA LEU A 28 -0.44 12.07 -21.12
C LEU A 28 0.49 12.27 -22.33
N GLN A 29 1.33 13.30 -22.25
CA GLN A 29 2.33 13.58 -23.27
C GLN A 29 3.70 13.19 -22.74
N ALA A 30 4.50 12.45 -23.51
CA ALA A 30 5.87 12.16 -23.11
C ALA A 30 6.70 13.46 -23.14
N HIS A 31 7.32 13.80 -22.01
CA HIS A 31 8.34 14.86 -21.94
C HIS A 31 9.73 14.30 -22.25
N SER A 32 9.99 13.07 -21.81
CA SER A 32 11.23 12.33 -22.07
C SER A 32 10.98 10.83 -22.03
N SER A 33 12.02 10.02 -22.20
CA SER A 33 11.94 8.55 -22.07
C SER A 33 11.51 8.06 -20.68
N ARG A 34 11.61 8.89 -19.64
CA ARG A 34 11.24 8.52 -18.26
C ARG A 34 10.06 9.30 -17.68
N TYR A 35 9.64 10.39 -18.33
CA TYR A 35 8.71 11.36 -17.73
C TYR A 35 7.61 11.77 -18.70
N PHE A 36 6.40 11.91 -18.16
CA PHE A 36 5.29 12.58 -18.81
C PHE A 36 5.27 14.07 -18.42
N VAL A 37 4.76 14.92 -19.32
CA VAL A 37 4.39 16.29 -18.99
C VAL A 37 3.28 16.24 -17.94
N ASN A 38 3.42 17.00 -16.84
CA ASN A 38 2.38 17.10 -15.83
C ASN A 38 1.20 17.91 -16.41
N PRO A 39 0.03 17.30 -16.67
CA PRO A 39 -1.12 17.99 -17.26
C PRO A 39 -1.75 19.02 -16.30
N PHE A 40 -1.33 19.05 -15.04
CA PHE A 40 -1.87 19.92 -13.99
C PHE A 40 -0.90 21.03 -13.57
N PHE A 41 0.20 21.25 -14.29
CA PHE A 41 1.21 22.24 -13.89
C PHE A 41 0.63 23.67 -13.83
N ASP A 42 -0.14 24.06 -14.85
CA ASP A 42 -0.66 25.43 -14.96
C ASP A 42 -1.91 25.70 -14.10
N ASP A 43 -2.73 24.67 -13.81
CA ASP A 43 -3.96 24.82 -13.02
C ASP A 43 -4.21 23.66 -12.03
N SER A 44 -3.21 23.42 -11.19
CA SER A 44 -3.27 22.39 -10.13
C SER A 44 -4.44 22.59 -9.15
N LYS A 45 -4.86 23.84 -8.92
CA LYS A 45 -5.94 24.17 -7.99
C LYS A 45 -7.30 23.78 -8.53
N LEU A 46 -7.57 24.00 -9.82
CA LEU A 46 -8.81 23.53 -10.45
C LEU A 46 -8.83 22.00 -10.50
N ALA A 47 -7.72 21.36 -10.89
CA ALA A 47 -7.63 19.90 -10.95
C ALA A 47 -7.86 19.25 -9.57
N ALA A 48 -7.30 19.81 -8.50
CA ALA A 48 -7.50 19.31 -7.14
C ALA A 48 -8.96 19.34 -6.70
N LYS A 49 -9.79 20.27 -7.20
CA LYS A 49 -11.24 20.31 -6.88
C LYS A 49 -12.02 19.13 -7.46
N LEU A 50 -11.48 18.47 -8.48
CA LEU A 50 -12.10 17.30 -9.11
C LEU A 50 -11.85 16.00 -8.33
N VAL A 51 -10.82 16.00 -7.47
CA VAL A 51 -10.43 14.84 -6.66
C VAL A 51 -11.09 14.96 -5.29
N THR A 52 -12.35 14.53 -5.20
CA THR A 52 -13.09 14.50 -3.92
C THR A 52 -12.73 13.26 -3.09
N GLU A 53 -13.10 13.24 -1.80
CA GLU A 53 -12.93 12.06 -0.96
C GLU A 53 -13.69 10.85 -1.54
N GLU A 54 -14.91 11.06 -2.02
CA GLU A 54 -15.72 10.00 -2.65
C GLU A 54 -15.02 9.43 -3.90
N TRP A 55 -14.46 10.32 -4.73
CA TRP A 55 -13.71 9.91 -5.92
C TRP A 55 -12.49 9.07 -5.54
N ILE A 56 -11.70 9.50 -4.54
CA ILE A 56 -10.54 8.75 -4.05
C ILE A 56 -10.99 7.38 -3.53
N LEU A 57 -12.03 7.34 -2.70
CA LEU A 57 -12.52 6.09 -2.12
C LEU A 57 -13.01 5.13 -3.19
N GLU A 58 -13.72 5.60 -4.21
CA GLU A 58 -14.17 4.76 -5.34
C GLU A 58 -12.98 4.16 -6.09
N HIS A 59 -11.95 4.96 -6.40
CA HIS A 59 -10.76 4.49 -7.12
C HIS A 59 -9.90 3.55 -6.28
N VAL A 60 -9.74 3.84 -4.99
CA VAL A 60 -9.04 2.97 -4.04
C VAL A 60 -9.76 1.63 -3.93
N LYS A 61 -11.10 1.61 -3.85
CA LYS A 61 -11.90 0.38 -3.84
C LYS A 61 -11.67 -0.45 -5.09
N LEU A 62 -11.73 0.18 -6.27
CA LEU A 62 -11.50 -0.49 -7.55
C LEU A 62 -10.11 -1.13 -7.60
N LEU A 63 -9.06 -0.38 -7.23
CA LEU A 63 -7.69 -0.89 -7.22
C LEU A 63 -7.50 -2.03 -6.21
N ALA A 64 -8.06 -1.90 -5.01
CA ALA A 64 -7.98 -2.92 -3.98
C ALA A 64 -8.70 -4.21 -4.39
N GLU A 65 -9.83 -4.10 -5.07
CA GLU A 65 -10.55 -5.24 -5.65
C GLU A 65 -9.72 -5.92 -6.76
N GLN A 66 -9.12 -5.16 -7.66
CA GLN A 66 -8.24 -5.70 -8.71
C GLN A 66 -7.02 -6.42 -8.11
N ILE A 67 -6.38 -5.82 -7.11
CA ILE A 67 -5.21 -6.40 -6.44
C ILE A 67 -5.59 -7.67 -5.68
N SER A 68 -6.70 -7.66 -4.95
CA SER A 68 -7.12 -8.80 -4.12
C SER A 68 -7.59 -10.00 -4.94
N LYS A 69 -8.20 -9.76 -6.11
CA LYS A 69 -8.70 -10.82 -7.01
C LYS A 69 -7.68 -11.31 -8.02
N ARG A 70 -6.50 -10.67 -8.15
CA ARG A 70 -5.52 -11.08 -9.15
C ARG A 70 -5.01 -12.50 -8.88
N LYS A 71 -4.72 -13.23 -9.95
CA LYS A 71 -4.04 -14.51 -9.84
C LYS A 71 -2.58 -14.29 -9.42
N ILE A 72 -2.18 -14.90 -8.32
CA ILE A 72 -0.82 -14.85 -7.80
C ILE A 72 -0.08 -16.12 -8.20
N SER A 73 1.08 -15.99 -8.83
CA SER A 73 1.92 -17.11 -9.23
C SER A 73 2.72 -17.69 -8.06
N SER A 74 3.18 -18.94 -8.18
CA SER A 74 4.05 -19.56 -7.17
C SER A 74 5.38 -18.84 -6.99
N GLU A 75 5.90 -18.20 -8.03
CA GLU A 75 7.16 -17.46 -7.97
C GLU A 75 7.02 -16.18 -7.15
N GLU A 76 5.88 -15.52 -7.22
CA GLU A 76 5.60 -14.34 -6.40
C GLU A 76 5.48 -14.68 -4.91
N TYR A 77 5.01 -15.89 -4.56
CA TYR A 77 5.01 -16.34 -3.17
C TYR A 77 6.41 -16.55 -2.60
N LYS A 78 7.44 -16.74 -3.45
CA LYS A 78 8.84 -16.83 -3.00
C LYS A 78 9.48 -15.47 -2.76
N GLN A 79 8.89 -14.39 -3.28
CA GLN A 79 9.41 -13.04 -3.07
C GLN A 79 9.24 -12.63 -1.60
N GLU A 80 10.29 -12.09 -1.02
CA GLU A 80 10.34 -11.75 0.41
C GLU A 80 10.23 -10.24 0.65
N GLY A 81 9.78 -9.92 1.86
CA GLY A 81 9.61 -8.54 2.31
C GLY A 81 8.46 -7.79 1.63
N PRO A 82 8.06 -6.63 2.18
CA PRO A 82 6.98 -5.83 1.65
C PRO A 82 7.32 -5.02 0.40
N TYR A 83 8.59 -4.90 0.00
CA TYR A 83 8.99 -4.10 -1.15
C TYR A 83 8.51 -4.69 -2.48
N VAL A 84 8.69 -6.00 -2.67
CA VAL A 84 8.27 -6.74 -3.87
C VAL A 84 7.44 -7.99 -3.56
N GLY A 85 7.49 -8.47 -2.32
CA GLY A 85 6.77 -9.65 -1.88
C GLY A 85 5.31 -9.38 -1.51
N LEU A 86 4.55 -10.45 -1.40
CA LEU A 86 3.10 -10.37 -1.17
C LEU A 86 2.72 -9.80 0.20
N SER A 87 3.64 -9.80 1.17
CA SER A 87 3.46 -9.07 2.43
C SER A 87 3.26 -7.57 2.23
N GLY A 88 3.77 -6.98 1.13
CA GLY A 88 3.52 -5.58 0.78
C GLY A 88 2.07 -5.36 0.35
N ILE A 89 1.55 -6.29 -0.47
CA ILE A 89 0.14 -6.30 -0.85
C ILE A 89 -0.75 -6.47 0.39
N ALA A 90 -0.42 -7.43 1.26
CA ALA A 90 -1.13 -7.64 2.51
C ALA A 90 -1.11 -6.39 3.40
N TYR A 91 0.00 -5.67 3.46
CA TYR A 91 0.10 -4.43 4.22
C TYR A 91 -0.79 -3.32 3.65
N VAL A 92 -0.83 -3.13 2.33
CA VAL A 92 -1.75 -2.17 1.70
C VAL A 92 -3.20 -2.52 2.02
N LEU A 93 -3.59 -3.79 1.92
CA LEU A 93 -4.95 -4.25 2.25
C LEU A 93 -5.27 -4.05 3.74
N LEU A 94 -4.28 -4.20 4.63
CA LEU A 94 -4.42 -3.91 6.06
C LEU A 94 -4.74 -2.43 6.28
N LEU A 95 -3.94 -1.52 5.71
CA LEU A 95 -4.18 -0.08 5.81
C LEU A 95 -5.57 0.32 5.32
N LEU A 96 -6.05 -0.31 4.25
CA LEU A 96 -7.41 -0.08 3.73
C LEU A 96 -8.50 -0.58 4.67
N THR A 97 -8.27 -1.71 5.34
CA THR A 97 -9.20 -2.28 6.33
C THR A 97 -9.25 -1.37 7.57
N GLU A 98 -8.09 -0.91 8.04
CA GLU A 98 -7.96 -0.03 9.22
C GLU A 98 -8.50 1.39 8.98
N ALA A 99 -8.46 1.88 7.73
CA ALA A 99 -9.07 3.16 7.38
C ALA A 99 -10.59 3.21 7.64
N ASN A 100 -11.23 2.05 7.88
CA ASN A 100 -12.62 1.90 8.31
C ASN A 100 -13.63 2.60 7.37
N LYS A 101 -13.39 2.50 6.06
CA LYS A 101 -14.25 3.06 4.99
C LYS A 101 -15.21 2.03 4.40
N GLY A 102 -15.62 1.05 5.22
CA GLY A 102 -16.46 -0.07 4.81
C GLY A 102 -15.75 -1.08 3.91
N LEU A 103 -14.42 -1.19 4.04
CA LEU A 103 -13.59 -2.18 3.35
C LEU A 103 -13.04 -3.15 4.38
N ASP A 104 -13.15 -4.44 4.10
CA ASP A 104 -12.59 -5.50 4.93
C ASP A 104 -11.90 -6.52 4.03
N TYR A 105 -10.59 -6.60 4.16
CA TYR A 105 -9.74 -7.54 3.43
C TYR A 105 -9.04 -8.53 4.37
N THR A 106 -9.53 -8.70 5.60
CA THR A 106 -8.91 -9.56 6.62
C THR A 106 -8.69 -10.98 6.12
N LYS A 107 -9.64 -11.53 5.36
CA LYS A 107 -9.56 -12.87 4.80
C LYS A 107 -8.47 -12.98 3.72
N GLU A 108 -8.38 -11.99 2.84
CA GLU A 108 -7.40 -11.90 1.77
C GLU A 108 -5.98 -11.75 2.35
N ILE A 109 -5.82 -10.87 3.34
CA ILE A 109 -4.58 -10.67 4.09
C ILE A 109 -4.10 -12.00 4.68
N ASN A 110 -4.97 -12.70 5.42
CA ASN A 110 -4.64 -13.99 6.02
C ASN A 110 -4.25 -15.02 4.96
N ASN A 111 -5.04 -15.15 3.88
CA ASN A 111 -4.75 -16.09 2.80
C ASN A 111 -3.41 -15.84 2.12
N ILE A 112 -3.06 -14.56 1.88
CA ILE A 112 -1.79 -14.18 1.26
C ILE A 112 -0.63 -14.56 2.18
N LEU A 113 -0.69 -14.14 3.45
CA LEU A 113 0.42 -14.31 4.40
C LEU A 113 0.61 -15.77 4.81
N GLU A 114 -0.46 -16.54 4.96
CA GLU A 114 -0.38 -17.98 5.22
C GLU A 114 0.19 -18.75 4.04
N LYS A 115 -0.21 -18.43 2.81
CA LYS A 115 0.39 -19.06 1.63
C LYS A 115 1.86 -18.67 1.49
N GLN A 116 2.22 -17.39 1.60
CA GLN A 116 3.61 -16.93 1.51
C GLN A 116 4.51 -17.59 2.57
N SER A 117 3.98 -17.84 3.78
CA SER A 117 4.72 -18.53 4.84
C SER A 117 5.26 -19.91 4.44
N LYS A 118 4.59 -20.60 3.52
CA LYS A 118 4.96 -21.94 3.02
C LYS A 118 6.10 -21.90 1.99
N PHE A 119 6.36 -20.75 1.38
CA PHE A 119 7.38 -20.56 0.36
C PHE A 119 8.61 -19.80 0.87
N SER A 120 8.50 -19.11 2.01
CA SER A 120 9.62 -18.34 2.56
C SER A 120 10.67 -19.24 3.21
N THR A 121 11.84 -19.31 2.59
CA THR A 121 12.98 -20.14 3.01
C THR A 121 14.17 -19.34 3.54
N SER A 122 14.18 -18.00 3.44
CA SER A 122 15.35 -17.21 3.85
C SER A 122 15.32 -16.79 5.32
N ASN A 123 16.51 -16.56 5.88
CA ASN A 123 16.73 -16.02 7.23
C ASN A 123 17.12 -14.53 7.20
N LYS A 124 16.82 -13.80 6.12
CA LYS A 124 17.23 -12.40 5.98
C LYS A 124 16.52 -11.53 7.01
N SER A 125 17.29 -10.83 7.86
CA SER A 125 16.84 -9.87 8.87
C SER A 125 16.26 -8.57 8.32
N LYS A 126 16.20 -8.42 7.00
CA LYS A 126 15.85 -7.17 6.30
C LYS A 126 14.37 -6.84 6.44
N TYR A 127 14.06 -5.57 6.63
CA TYR A 127 12.68 -5.07 6.67
C TYR A 127 12.04 -5.15 5.28
N LEU A 128 12.38 -4.23 4.37
CA LEU A 128 11.71 -4.06 3.07
C LEU A 128 11.85 -5.27 2.14
N THR A 129 12.97 -5.98 2.20
CA THR A 129 13.32 -7.03 1.25
C THR A 129 13.46 -8.41 1.88
N GLY A 130 13.08 -8.55 3.16
CA GLY A 130 13.35 -9.76 3.92
C GLY A 130 12.26 -10.15 4.91
N ARG A 131 12.63 -11.07 5.79
CA ARG A 131 11.68 -11.80 6.62
C ARG A 131 11.21 -11.02 7.84
N PHE A 132 11.98 -10.02 8.27
CA PHE A 132 11.53 -9.11 9.31
C PHE A 132 10.26 -8.37 8.87
N GLY A 133 10.23 -7.82 7.65
CA GLY A 133 9.03 -7.16 7.13
C GLY A 133 7.84 -8.11 7.04
N PHE A 134 8.04 -9.35 6.60
CA PHE A 134 6.96 -10.35 6.59
C PHE A 134 6.38 -10.60 7.99
N TYR A 135 7.23 -10.80 9.01
CA TYR A 135 6.75 -11.00 10.38
C TYR A 135 6.09 -9.76 10.97
N LEU A 136 6.62 -8.57 10.66
CA LEU A 136 6.00 -7.31 11.08
C LEU A 136 4.58 -7.18 10.54
N ILE A 137 4.37 -7.44 9.24
CA ILE A 137 3.02 -7.37 8.66
C ILE A 137 2.09 -8.43 9.25
N LYS A 138 2.57 -9.67 9.49
CA LYS A 138 1.76 -10.68 10.21
C LYS A 138 1.37 -10.23 11.62
N PHE A 139 2.28 -9.55 12.32
CA PHE A 139 2.03 -9.04 13.66
C PHE A 139 1.01 -7.89 13.63
N LEU A 140 1.20 -6.89 12.76
CA LEU A 140 0.25 -5.78 12.58
C LEU A 140 -1.15 -6.29 12.18
N ALA A 141 -1.22 -7.33 11.36
CA ALA A 141 -2.48 -7.99 10.98
C ALA A 141 -3.10 -8.88 12.08
N ASN A 142 -2.54 -8.89 13.30
CA ASN A 142 -2.98 -9.73 14.43
C ASN A 142 -3.01 -11.24 14.13
N LEU A 143 -2.16 -11.72 13.22
CA LEU A 143 -2.08 -13.15 12.84
C LEU A 143 -1.05 -13.93 13.66
N ILE A 144 -0.22 -13.23 14.44
CA ILE A 144 0.75 -13.83 15.35
C ILE A 144 0.76 -13.04 16.66
N ASP A 145 0.99 -13.74 17.77
CA ASP A 145 1.12 -13.10 19.07
C ASP A 145 2.48 -12.43 19.27
N THR A 146 2.54 -11.57 20.29
CA THR A 146 3.73 -10.81 20.69
C THR A 146 4.93 -11.71 21.00
N ASP A 147 4.72 -12.86 21.63
CA ASP A 147 5.83 -13.75 22.03
C ASP A 147 6.42 -14.45 20.80
N TYR A 148 5.58 -14.89 19.87
CA TYR A 148 6.00 -15.42 18.59
C TYR A 148 6.78 -14.37 17.80
N PHE A 149 6.26 -13.16 17.70
CA PHE A 149 6.93 -12.06 17.01
C PHE A 149 8.31 -11.77 17.64
N LYS A 150 8.38 -11.59 18.96
CA LYS A 150 9.65 -11.38 19.69
C LYS A 150 10.66 -12.50 19.43
N ARG A 151 10.25 -13.77 19.52
CA ARG A 151 11.15 -14.91 19.24
C ARG A 151 11.72 -14.88 17.82
N LYS A 152 10.91 -14.47 16.83
CA LYS A 152 11.39 -14.36 15.45
C LYS A 152 12.33 -13.18 15.28
N VAL A 153 11.98 -12.02 15.83
CA VAL A 153 12.80 -10.80 15.69
C VAL A 153 14.14 -10.92 16.42
N ASN A 154 14.19 -11.50 17.62
CA ASN A 154 15.45 -11.71 18.34
C ASN A 154 16.47 -12.52 17.53
N LYS A 155 16.01 -13.57 16.84
CA LYS A 155 16.87 -14.33 15.91
C LYS A 155 17.36 -13.50 14.74
N LEU A 156 16.59 -12.52 14.29
CA LEU A 156 16.99 -11.62 13.20
C LEU A 156 17.98 -10.55 13.66
N VAL A 157 17.89 -10.11 14.92
CA VAL A 157 18.82 -9.14 15.53
C VAL A 157 20.25 -9.66 15.55
N GLU A 158 20.45 -10.96 15.78
CA GLU A 158 21.78 -11.60 15.75
C GLU A 158 22.54 -11.30 14.44
N TYR A 159 21.83 -11.22 13.32
CA TYR A 159 22.43 -10.92 12.00
C TYR A 159 22.75 -9.44 11.79
N LEU A 160 22.24 -8.52 12.63
CA LEU A 160 22.45 -7.08 12.48
C LEU A 160 23.66 -6.55 13.26
N ILE A 161 24.14 -7.36 14.21
CA ILE A 161 25.29 -7.04 15.06
C ILE A 161 26.61 -7.18 14.28
N ASP A 162 26.61 -7.94 13.18
CA ASP A 162 27.75 -8.04 12.27
C ASP A 162 28.07 -6.66 11.67
N GLU A 163 29.33 -6.23 11.77
CA GLU A 163 29.81 -4.94 11.28
C GLU A 163 29.62 -4.76 9.77
N ASN A 164 29.60 -5.86 9.01
CA ASN A 164 29.48 -5.86 7.55
C ASN A 164 28.05 -5.60 7.03
N VAL A 165 27.07 -5.44 7.92
CA VAL A 165 25.71 -5.09 7.51
C VAL A 165 25.64 -3.63 7.10
N ASP A 166 24.96 -3.35 5.99
CA ASP A 166 24.72 -1.99 5.51
C ASP A 166 23.92 -1.13 6.51
N ASN A 167 24.02 0.18 6.38
CA ASN A 167 23.26 1.14 7.19
C ASN A 167 22.09 1.80 6.43
N GLU A 168 21.72 1.27 5.26
CA GLU A 168 20.66 1.84 4.42
C GLU A 168 19.26 1.22 4.67
N ILE A 169 18.27 1.69 3.91
CA ILE A 169 16.84 1.45 4.19
C ILE A 169 16.31 0.11 3.64
N LEU A 170 16.84 -0.38 2.51
CA LEU A 170 16.29 -1.54 1.80
C LEU A 170 16.74 -2.87 2.43
N ASN A 171 17.96 -2.91 2.94
CA ASN A 171 18.75 -4.07 3.31
C ASN A 171 19.52 -3.92 4.62
N GLY A 172 19.63 -2.70 5.16
CA GLY A 172 20.50 -2.38 6.29
C GLY A 172 19.79 -2.15 7.64
N ARG A 173 20.59 -1.71 8.62
CA ARG A 173 20.16 -1.42 10.00
C ARG A 173 19.09 -0.33 10.06
N ALA A 174 19.17 0.68 9.20
CA ALA A 174 18.16 1.74 9.14
C ALA A 174 16.79 1.20 8.71
N GLY A 175 16.75 0.29 7.73
CA GLY A 175 15.53 -0.41 7.33
C GLY A 175 14.92 -1.22 8.48
N PHE A 176 15.75 -1.95 9.21
CA PHE A 176 15.30 -2.71 10.37
C PHE A 176 14.73 -1.82 11.48
N LEU A 177 15.42 -0.73 11.81
CA LEU A 177 14.93 0.25 12.78
C LEU A 177 13.61 0.88 12.31
N ALA A 178 13.50 1.23 11.03
CA ALA A 178 12.27 1.78 10.46
C ALA A 178 11.08 0.85 10.64
N GLY A 179 11.23 -0.45 10.37
CA GLY A 179 10.15 -1.42 10.60
C GLY A 179 9.78 -1.53 12.09
N PHE A 180 10.73 -1.42 13.01
CA PHE A 180 10.42 -1.37 14.44
C PHE A 180 9.63 -0.12 14.85
N LEU A 181 9.95 1.03 14.23
CA LEU A 181 9.24 2.28 14.50
C LEU A 181 7.77 2.24 14.06
N MET A 182 7.40 1.35 13.14
CA MET A 182 6.00 1.13 12.73
C MET A 182 5.15 0.43 13.79
N LEU A 183 5.76 -0.12 14.84
CA LEU A 183 5.04 -0.74 15.97
C LEU A 183 4.57 0.28 17.01
N ARG A 184 4.91 1.56 16.83
CA ARG A 184 4.50 2.66 17.72
C ARG A 184 3.10 3.14 17.38
#